data_AF-A0A525WIN8-F1
#
_entry.id   AF-A0A525WIN8-F1
#
_cell.length_a   1.000
_cell.length_b   1.000
_cell.length_c   1.000
_cell.angle_alpha   90.00
_cell.angle_beta   90.00
_cell.angle_gamma   90.00
#
_symmetry.space_group_name_H-M   'P 1'
#
loop_
_entity.id
_entity.type
_entity.pdbx_description
1 polymer ?
#
loop_
_entity_poly.entity_id
_entity_poly.type
_entity_poly.pdbx_seq_one_letter_code
_entity_poly.pdbx_strand_id
1 'polypeptide(L)'
;MIKKRGQSVVVETDSFLTPSSTLLDNHFDEILETIEEIRGLIALLKSRSSGDKTREEYEGRLYVALTHLDHHVKPAITEWDRVVDRMPDA
;
A
#
# COMPACT_ATOMS: atom_id res chain seq x y z
N MET A 1 2.05 58.04 -5.56
CA MET A 1 1.62 56.78 -6.21
C MET A 1 2.41 55.61 -5.61
N ILE A 2 1.65 54.70 -5.00
CA ILE A 2 1.90 53.26 -4.75
C ILE A 2 3.08 52.86 -3.86
N LYS A 3 2.76 52.68 -2.56
CA LYS A 3 3.49 51.84 -1.59
C LYS A 3 3.63 50.42 -2.16
N LYS A 4 4.87 49.92 -2.30
CA LYS A 4 5.12 48.49 -2.55
C LYS A 4 4.60 47.70 -1.36
N ARG A 5 3.47 47.03 -1.56
CA ARG A 5 2.94 46.03 -0.63
C ARG A 5 3.99 44.94 -0.51
N GLY A 6 4.53 44.76 0.69
CA GLY A 6 5.30 43.58 1.03
C GLY A 6 4.47 42.35 0.67
N GLN A 7 5.07 41.43 -0.08
CA GLN A 7 4.54 40.08 -0.24
C GLN A 7 4.27 39.56 1.17
N SER A 8 2.99 39.32 1.47
CA SER A 8 2.65 38.51 2.62
C SER A 8 3.32 37.16 2.41
N VAL A 9 4.27 36.84 3.28
CA VAL A 9 4.65 35.45 3.53
C VAL A 9 3.33 34.76 3.89
N VAL A 10 2.78 34.02 2.92
CA VAL A 10 1.75 33.04 3.23
C VAL A 10 2.49 32.03 4.08
N VAL A 11 2.39 32.21 5.39
CA VAL A 11 2.62 31.12 6.33
C VAL A 11 1.58 30.10 5.91
N GLU A 12 2.01 29.09 5.14
CA GLU A 12 1.23 27.90 4.92
C GLU A 12 1.00 27.30 6.31
N THR A 13 -0.14 27.71 6.85
CA THR A 13 -0.87 27.11 7.96
C THR A 13 -0.62 25.62 7.96
N ASP A 14 -0.06 25.12 9.07
CA ASP A 14 -0.13 23.75 9.56
C ASP A 14 -0.88 22.83 8.60
N SER A 15 -0.17 22.38 7.56
CA SER A 15 -0.62 21.23 6.80
C SER A 15 -0.73 20.14 7.84
N PHE A 16 -1.96 19.73 8.18
CA PHE A 16 -2.18 18.51 8.94
C PHE A 16 -1.49 17.41 8.14
N LEU A 17 -0.27 17.07 8.54
CA LEU A 17 0.53 16.05 7.87
C LEU A 17 -0.17 14.73 8.15
N THR A 18 -1.08 14.38 7.24
CA THR A 18 -1.69 13.07 7.23
C THR A 18 -0.57 12.05 7.05
N PRO A 19 -0.50 10.99 7.87
CA PRO A 19 0.52 9.96 7.76
C PRO A 19 0.22 9.01 6.58
N SER A 20 -0.10 9.60 5.43
CA SER A 20 -0.40 8.88 4.21
C SER A 20 -0.17 9.76 2.97
N SER A 21 -0.04 9.08 1.85
CA SER A 21 -0.07 9.63 0.50
C SER A 21 -1.01 8.78 -0.35
N THR A 22 -1.58 9.33 -1.42
CA THR A 22 -2.44 8.55 -2.34
C THR A 22 -1.74 7.30 -2.86
N LEU A 23 -0.41 7.36 -3.06
CA LEU A 23 0.35 6.19 -3.48
C LEU A 23 0.41 5.12 -2.38
N LEU A 24 0.61 5.53 -1.13
CA LEU A 24 0.62 4.63 0.01
C LEU A 24 -0.78 4.01 0.24
N ASP A 25 -1.83 4.82 0.17
CA ASP A 25 -3.22 4.35 0.28
C ASP A 25 -3.53 3.30 -0.78
N ASN A 26 -3.16 3.55 -2.05
CA ASN A 26 -3.35 2.57 -3.12
C ASN A 26 -2.60 1.26 -2.85
N HIS A 27 -1.37 1.33 -2.33
CA HIS A 27 -0.65 0.11 -1.96
C HIS A 27 -1.32 -0.64 -0.81
N PHE A 28 -1.92 0.05 0.16
CA PHE A 28 -2.68 -0.60 1.23
C PHE A 28 -3.94 -1.29 0.72
N ASP A 29 -4.68 -0.66 -0.19
CA ASP A 29 -5.87 -1.27 -0.79
C ASP A 29 -5.51 -2.57 -1.53
N GLU A 30 -4.47 -2.54 -2.37
CA GLU A 30 -3.97 -3.73 -3.10
C GLU A 30 -3.47 -4.83 -2.15
N ILE A 31 -2.78 -4.45 -1.05
CA ILE A 31 -2.33 -5.40 -0.02
C ILE A 31 -3.52 -6.09 0.64
N LEU A 32 -4.56 -5.32 1.00
CA LEU A 32 -5.75 -5.86 1.65
C LEU A 32 -6.49 -6.84 0.74
N GLU A 33 -6.73 -6.46 -0.51
CA GLU A 33 -7.36 -7.33 -1.51
C GLU A 33 -6.55 -8.62 -1.73
N THR A 34 -5.23 -8.49 -1.87
CA THR A 34 -4.34 -9.64 -2.07
C THR A 34 -4.34 -10.59 -0.87
N ILE A 35 -4.37 -10.05 0.36
CA ILE A 35 -4.46 -10.87 1.59
C ILE A 35 -5.78 -11.66 1.62
N GLU A 36 -6.89 -11.04 1.22
CA GLU A 36 -8.18 -11.74 1.14
C GLU A 36 -8.15 -12.87 0.11
N GLU A 37 -7.57 -12.65 -1.08
CA GLU A 37 -7.38 -13.70 -2.08
C GLU A 37 -6.53 -14.86 -1.52
N ILE A 38 -5.38 -14.56 -0.92
CA ILE A 38 -4.48 -15.56 -0.32
C ILE A 38 -5.24 -16.40 0.72
N ARG A 39 -6.03 -15.76 1.58
CA ARG A 39 -6.83 -16.47 2.59
C ARG A 39 -7.85 -17.41 1.94
N GLY A 40 -8.53 -16.95 0.88
CA GLY A 40 -9.46 -17.77 0.11
C GLY A 40 -8.79 -18.99 -0.54
N LEU A 41 -7.66 -18.78 -1.20
CA LEU A 41 -6.88 -19.83 -1.84
C LEU A 41 -6.37 -20.87 -0.84
N ILE A 42 -5.87 -20.45 0.32
CA ILE A 42 -5.44 -21.36 1.39
C ILE A 42 -6.62 -22.20 1.90
N ALA A 43 -7.79 -21.60 2.08
CA ALA A 43 -8.97 -22.34 2.52
C ALA A 43 -9.37 -23.43 1.50
N LEU A 44 -9.37 -23.08 0.21
CA LEU A 44 -9.62 -24.04 -0.88
C LEU A 44 -8.58 -25.16 -0.88
N LEU A 45 -7.29 -24.83 -0.82
CA LEU A 45 -6.20 -25.81 -0.81
C LEU A 45 -6.24 -26.77 0.39
N LYS A 46 -6.66 -26.29 1.57
CA LYS A 46 -6.82 -27.12 2.77
C LYS A 46 -7.95 -28.14 2.64
N SER A 47 -8.99 -27.83 1.86
CA SER A 47 -10.12 -28.74 1.63
C SER A 47 -9.84 -29.82 0.56
N ARG A 48 -8.73 -29.71 -0.19
CA ARG A 48 -8.43 -30.58 -1.34
C ARG A 48 -7.38 -31.63 -1.03
N SER A 49 -7.62 -32.85 -1.50
CA SER A 49 -6.65 -33.95 -1.44
C SER A 49 -5.48 -33.73 -2.40
N SER A 50 -4.33 -34.38 -2.16
CA SER A 50 -3.14 -34.30 -3.02
C SER A 50 -3.34 -34.84 -4.44
N GLY A 51 -4.35 -35.68 -4.68
CA GLY A 51 -4.69 -36.21 -6.01
C GLY A 51 -5.69 -35.37 -6.80
N ASP A 52 -6.14 -34.24 -6.25
CA ASP A 52 -7.10 -33.35 -6.91
C ASP A 52 -6.42 -32.59 -8.06
N LYS A 53 -6.92 -32.79 -9.28
CA LYS A 53 -6.39 -32.17 -10.50
C LYS A 53 -6.46 -30.64 -10.50
N THR A 54 -7.36 -30.06 -9.71
CA THR A 54 -7.49 -28.59 -9.60
C THR A 54 -6.56 -28.00 -8.54
N ARG A 55 -5.91 -28.84 -7.71
CA ARG A 55 -5.02 -28.38 -6.64
C ARG A 55 -3.83 -27.60 -7.19
N GLU A 56 -3.19 -28.11 -8.25
CA GLU A 56 -2.04 -27.47 -8.90
C GLU A 56 -2.38 -26.05 -9.39
N GLU A 57 -3.58 -25.86 -9.95
CA GLU A 57 -4.06 -24.54 -10.37
C GLU A 57 -4.15 -23.57 -9.19
N TYR A 58 -4.74 -23.99 -8.07
CA TYR A 58 -4.83 -23.15 -6.87
C TYR A 58 -3.46 -22.88 -6.23
N GLU A 59 -2.52 -23.83 -6.30
CA GLU A 59 -1.15 -23.63 -5.84
C GLU A 59 -0.43 -22.59 -6.72
N GLY A 60 -0.61 -22.65 -8.04
CA GLY A 60 -0.09 -21.64 -8.98
C GLY A 60 -0.69 -20.26 -8.73
N ARG A 61 -2.00 -20.18 -8.49
CA ARG A 61 -2.67 -18.91 -8.14
C ARG A 61 -2.18 -18.35 -6.82
N LEU A 62 -1.96 -19.20 -5.81
CA LEU A 62 -1.41 -18.77 -4.53
C LEU A 62 0.00 -18.21 -4.69
N TYR A 63 0.83 -18.84 -5.52
CA TYR A 63 2.16 -18.32 -5.82
C TYR A 63 2.11 -16.94 -6.48
N VAL A 64 1.21 -16.74 -7.44
CA VAL A 64 0.99 -15.44 -8.09
C VAL A 64 0.53 -14.39 -7.08
N ALA A 65 -0.46 -14.70 -6.24
CA ALA A 65 -0.96 -13.78 -5.22
C ALA A 65 0.13 -13.39 -4.19
N LEU A 66 0.95 -14.35 -3.74
CA LEU A 66 2.09 -14.06 -2.85
C LEU A 66 3.13 -13.16 -3.53
N THR A 67 3.38 -13.38 -4.81
CA THR A 67 4.32 -12.54 -5.59
C THR A 67 3.72 -11.15 -5.80
N HIS A 68 2.41 -11.03 -6.04
CA HIS A 68 1.71 -9.76 -6.15
C HIS A 68 1.77 -8.96 -4.84
N LEU A 69 1.58 -9.62 -3.70
CA LEU A 69 1.74 -9.03 -2.37
C LEU A 69 3.15 -8.42 -2.18
N ASP A 70 4.20 -9.16 -2.57
CA ASP A 70 5.59 -8.66 -2.49
C ASP A 70 5.81 -7.37 -3.31
N HIS A 71 5.16 -7.28 -4.48
CA HIS A 71 5.20 -6.09 -5.33
C HIS A 71 4.52 -4.86 -4.74
N HIS A 72 3.64 -5.01 -3.75
CA HIS A 72 2.98 -3.88 -3.08
C HIS A 72 3.57 -3.56 -1.72
N VAL A 73 3.98 -4.56 -0.94
CA VAL A 73 4.58 -4.36 0.39
C VAL A 73 5.89 -3.58 0.30
N LYS A 74 6.78 -3.92 -0.65
CA LYS A 74 8.08 -3.24 -0.78
C LYS A 74 7.93 -1.74 -1.14
N PRO A 75 7.14 -1.37 -2.16
CA PRO A 75 6.85 0.03 -2.42
C PRO A 75 6.14 0.75 -1.28
N ALA A 76 5.20 0.10 -0.58
CA ALA A 76 4.52 0.70 0.57
C ALA A 76 5.51 1.10 1.67
N ILE A 77 6.49 0.24 1.98
CA ILE A 77 7.56 0.57 2.95
C ILE A 77 8.39 1.76 2.47
N THR A 78 8.79 1.75 1.20
CA THR A 78 9.59 2.86 0.62
C THR A 78 8.82 4.18 0.63
N GLU A 79 7.52 4.15 0.35
CA GLU A 79 6.67 5.34 0.38
C GLU A 79 6.39 5.80 1.81
N TRP A 80 6.22 4.87 2.75
CA TRP A 80 6.13 5.19 4.17
C TRP A 80 7.38 5.91 4.69
N ASP A 81 8.58 5.42 4.35
CA ASP A 81 9.84 6.08 4.72
C ASP A 81 9.87 7.53 4.21
N ARG A 82 9.43 7.77 2.96
CA ARG A 82 9.32 9.13 2.39
C ARG A 82 8.27 10.00 3.08
N VAL A 83 7.16 9.43 3.52
CA VAL A 83 6.12 10.15 4.27
C VAL A 83 6.69 10.60 5.61
N VAL A 84 7.41 9.71 6.30
CA VAL A 84 8.06 10.01 7.59
C VAL A 84 9.16 11.06 7.42
N ASP A 85 10.03 10.95 6.42
CA ASP A 85 11.11 11.93 6.16
C ASP A 85 10.61 13.36 5.93
N ARG A 86 9.34 13.53 5.54
CA ARG A 86 8.70 14.84 5.31
C ARG A 86 7.96 15.37 6.55
N MET A 87 7.82 14.57 7.59
CA MET A 87 7.23 15.03 8.84
C MET A 87 8.28 15.86 9.61
N PRO A 88 7.93 17.05 10.11
CA PRO A 88 8.83 17.84 10.94
C PRO A 88 9.12 17.05 12.21
N ASP A 89 10.39 17.10 12.65
CA ASP A 89 10.78 16.61 13.96
C ASP A 89 9.92 17.33 15.02
N ALA A 90 9.19 16.53 15.81
CA ALA A 90 8.32 17.01 16.88
C ALA A 90 9.10 17.69 18.02
#